data_AF-A0A2V8J6V1-F1
#
_entry.id   AF-A0A2V8J6V1-F1
#
_cell.length_a   1.000
_cell.length_b   1.000
_cell.length_c   1.000
_cell.angle_alpha   90.00
_cell.angle_beta   90.00
_cell.angle_gamma   90.00
#
_symmetry.space_group_name_H-M   'P 1'
#
loop_
_entity.id
_entity.type
_entity.pdbx_description
1 polymer ?
#
loop_
_entity_poly.entity_id
_entity_poly.type
_entity_poly.pdbx_seq_one_letter_code
_entity_poly.pdbx_strand_id
1 'polypeptide(L)'
;MTDVLTLILGGGRGTRLYPLTHMRSKPAVPIGGKYRLIDIPISNCLHAGLKRIYVLTQFNSASLNRHVAQTYRLDMFSEGFVEVLAAEQTPDNSDWFQGTADA
;
A
#
# COMPACT_ATOMS: atom_id res chain seq x y z
N MET A 1 0.15 -13.04 18.05
CA MET A 1 0.25 -11.58 17.86
C MET A 1 -0.98 -11.08 17.13
N THR A 2 -2.13 -11.09 17.79
CA THR A 2 -3.41 -10.58 17.24
C THR A 2 -3.65 -9.11 17.61
N ASP A 3 -2.88 -8.58 18.56
CA ASP A 3 -3.07 -7.25 19.16
C ASP A 3 -2.27 -6.14 18.47
N VAL A 4 -1.60 -6.44 17.35
CA VAL A 4 -0.77 -5.49 16.61
C VAL A 4 -1.40 -5.19 15.26
N LEU A 5 -1.73 -3.92 15.03
CA LEU A 5 -2.11 -3.38 13.73
C LEU A 5 -0.88 -2.79 13.04
N THR A 6 -0.66 -3.17 11.79
CA THR A 6 0.48 -2.68 11.01
C THR A 6 0.02 -1.65 9.99
N LEU A 7 0.70 -0.52 9.91
CA LEU A 7 0.46 0.54 8.94
C LEU A 7 1.67 0.68 8.03
N ILE A 8 1.49 0.44 6.73
CA ILE A 8 2.50 0.62 5.69
C ILE A 8 2.22 1.95 4.98
N LEU A 9 3.16 2.88 5.11
CA LEU A 9 3.07 4.19 4.48
C LEU A 9 3.56 4.13 3.03
N GLY A 10 2.61 4.00 2.10
CA GLY A 10 2.86 3.94 0.66
C GLY A 10 3.39 5.25 0.05
N GLY A 11 3.40 6.33 0.83
CA GLY A 11 4.04 7.60 0.51
C GLY A 11 3.26 8.46 -0.50
N GLY A 12 3.75 9.69 -0.69
CA GLY A 12 3.13 10.66 -1.59
C GLY A 12 3.51 10.49 -3.07
N ARG A 13 3.40 11.56 -3.86
CA ARG A 13 3.53 11.61 -5.34
C ARG A 13 4.72 10.88 -5.99
N GLY A 14 5.71 10.44 -5.23
CA GLY A 14 6.78 9.57 -5.74
C GLY A 14 7.74 10.28 -6.70
N THR A 15 7.88 11.60 -6.60
CA THR A 15 8.65 12.46 -7.52
C THR A 15 10.10 12.00 -7.72
N ARG A 16 10.74 11.44 -6.69
CA ARG A 16 12.11 10.90 -6.78
C ARG A 16 12.25 9.64 -7.64
N LEU A 17 11.14 8.95 -7.92
CA LEU A 17 11.11 7.74 -8.75
C LEU A 17 10.47 8.02 -10.12
N TYR A 18 10.28 9.29 -10.49
CA TYR A 18 9.92 9.64 -11.84
C TYR A 18 10.96 9.09 -12.84
N PRO A 19 10.56 8.51 -13.99
CA PRO A 19 9.21 8.44 -14.55
C PRO A 19 8.37 7.23 -14.12
N LEU A 20 8.88 6.34 -13.26
CA LEU A 20 8.21 5.09 -12.89
C LEU A 20 6.88 5.30 -12.16
N THR A 21 6.68 6.46 -11.55
CA THR A 21 5.46 6.85 -10.82
C THR A 21 4.52 7.72 -11.62
N HIS A 22 4.76 7.94 -12.92
CA HIS A 22 3.90 8.79 -13.76
C HIS A 22 2.44 8.31 -13.81
N MET A 23 2.23 7.01 -14.02
CA MET A 23 0.90 6.40 -14.16
C MET A 23 0.51 5.48 -12.99
N ARG A 24 1.29 5.45 -11.90
CA ARG A 24 1.09 4.50 -10.80
C ARG A 24 1.61 5.05 -9.47
N SER A 25 1.04 4.55 -8.38
CA SER A 25 1.54 4.85 -7.05
C SER A 25 2.96 4.34 -6.84
N LYS A 26 3.73 5.00 -5.97
CA LYS A 26 5.08 4.55 -5.57
C LYS A 26 5.10 3.08 -5.12
N PRO A 27 4.17 2.58 -4.30
CA PRO A 27 4.19 1.18 -3.88
C PRO A 27 3.91 0.19 -5.02
N ALA A 28 3.24 0.63 -6.09
CA ALA A 28 2.95 -0.19 -7.26
C ALA A 28 4.11 -0.28 -8.26
N VAL A 29 5.25 0.38 -8.00
CA VAL A 29 6.42 0.31 -8.88
C VAL A 29 6.99 -1.12 -8.90
N PRO A 30 7.16 -1.75 -10.09
CA PRO A 30 7.71 -3.09 -10.22
C PRO A 30 9.18 -3.16 -9.82
N ILE A 31 9.58 -4.26 -9.20
CA ILE A 31 10.97 -4.61 -8.85
C ILE A 31 11.21 -6.10 -9.10
N GLY A 32 12.44 -6.48 -9.45
CA GLY A 32 12.84 -7.89 -9.57
C GLY A 32 12.02 -8.72 -10.57
N GLY A 33 11.45 -8.08 -11.60
CA GLY A 33 10.72 -8.72 -12.70
C GLY A 33 9.29 -9.21 -12.37
N LYS A 34 9.03 -9.63 -11.13
CA LYS A 34 7.72 -10.20 -10.71
C LYS A 34 7.06 -9.52 -9.53
N TYR A 35 7.79 -8.67 -8.81
CA TYR A 35 7.35 -8.07 -7.55
C TYR A 35 7.09 -6.58 -7.71
N ARG A 36 6.55 -5.97 -6.67
CA ARG A 36 6.37 -4.53 -6.51
C ARG A 36 7.00 -4.07 -5.20
N LEU A 37 7.28 -2.77 -5.09
CA LEU A 37 7.86 -2.19 -3.87
C LEU A 37 7.04 -2.52 -2.61
N ILE A 38 5.71 -2.62 -2.72
CA ILE A 38 4.83 -2.97 -1.59
C ILE A 38 5.04 -4.41 -1.07
N ASP A 39 5.58 -5.31 -1.89
CA ASP A 39 5.72 -6.72 -1.51
C ASP A 39 6.79 -6.91 -0.43
N ILE A 40 7.81 -6.04 -0.40
CA ILE A 40 8.86 -6.09 0.61
C ILE A 40 8.29 -5.90 2.03
N PRO A 41 7.62 -4.76 2.35
CA PRO A 41 7.08 -4.57 3.70
C PRO A 41 5.96 -5.55 4.03
N ILE A 42 5.07 -5.91 3.09
CA ILE A 42 4.01 -6.89 3.38
C ILE A 42 4.62 -8.26 3.72
N SER A 43 5.57 -8.74 2.92
CA SER A 43 6.20 -10.05 3.16
C SER A 43 6.96 -10.07 4.48
N ASN A 44 7.64 -8.99 4.84
CA ASN A 44 8.30 -8.86 6.14
C ASN A 44 7.30 -8.96 7.30
N CYS A 45 6.15 -8.30 7.18
CA CYS A 45 5.09 -8.35 8.21
C CYS A 45 4.53 -9.76 8.34
N LEU A 46 4.22 -10.42 7.23
CA LEU A 46 3.69 -11.79 7.24
C LEU A 46 4.71 -12.78 7.82
N HIS A 47 6.00 -12.66 7.48
CA HIS A 47 7.07 -13.48 8.06
C HIS A 47 7.26 -13.23 9.56
N ALA A 48 7.00 -12.01 10.04
CA ALA A 48 7.01 -11.67 11.46
C ALA A 48 5.71 -12.08 12.20
N GLY A 49 4.75 -12.71 11.51
CA GLY A 49 3.46 -13.08 12.09
C GLY A 49 2.47 -11.91 12.26
N LEU A 50 2.76 -10.75 11.69
CA LEU A 50 1.88 -9.58 11.65
C LEU A 50 0.92 -9.71 10.48
N LYS A 51 -0.34 -10.05 10.77
CA LYS A 51 -1.35 -10.39 9.75
C LYS A 51 -2.43 -9.34 9.55
N ARG A 52 -2.48 -8.28 10.36
CA ARG A 52 -3.45 -7.17 10.25
C ARG A 52 -2.73 -5.96 9.68
N ILE A 53 -2.81 -5.74 8.37
CA ILE A 53 -1.99 -4.78 7.64
C ILE A 53 -2.88 -3.82 6.86
N TYR A 54 -2.70 -2.53 7.11
CA TYR A 54 -3.20 -1.46 6.26
C TYR A 54 -2.08 -0.85 5.42
N VAL A 55 -2.36 -0.55 4.16
CA VAL A 55 -1.46 0.15 3.25
C VAL A 55 -2.06 1.52 2.92
N LEU A 56 -1.44 2.60 3.37
CA LEU A 56 -1.90 3.96 3.12
C LEU A 56 -1.29 4.50 1.83
N THR A 57 -2.10 5.02 0.89
CA THR A 57 -1.60 5.57 -0.39
C THR A 57 -2.44 6.76 -0.87
N GLN A 58 -1.81 7.77 -1.47
CA GLN A 58 -2.49 9.01 -1.90
C GLN A 58 -3.00 9.00 -3.36
N PHE A 59 -2.34 8.28 -4.27
CA PHE A 59 -2.59 8.45 -5.72
C PHE A 59 -2.61 7.11 -6.46
N ASN A 60 -3.33 7.05 -7.58
CA ASN A 60 -3.27 5.97 -8.57
C ASN A 60 -3.28 4.56 -7.95
N SER A 61 -4.21 4.33 -7.02
CA SER A 61 -4.30 3.13 -6.19
C SER A 61 -4.87 1.92 -6.93
N ALA A 62 -5.57 2.09 -8.05
CA ALA A 62 -6.26 0.98 -8.74
C ALA A 62 -5.34 -0.21 -9.06
N SER A 63 -4.13 0.05 -9.57
CA SER A 63 -3.14 -1.01 -9.84
C SER A 63 -2.65 -1.67 -8.55
N LEU A 64 -2.46 -0.89 -7.48
CA LEU A 64 -2.01 -1.38 -6.18
C LEU A 64 -3.09 -2.25 -5.53
N ASN A 65 -4.35 -1.77 -5.49
CA ASN A 65 -5.50 -2.49 -4.93
C ASN A 65 -5.67 -3.84 -5.61
N ARG A 66 -5.62 -3.88 -6.94
CA ARG A 66 -5.71 -5.13 -7.70
C ARG A 66 -4.61 -6.11 -7.33
N HIS A 67 -3.37 -5.64 -7.22
CA HIS A 67 -2.22 -6.48 -6.86
C HIS A 67 -2.37 -7.04 -5.44
N VAL A 68 -2.69 -6.20 -4.46
CA VAL A 68 -2.87 -6.63 -3.07
C VAL A 68 -4.01 -7.65 -2.95
N ALA A 69 -5.17 -7.37 -3.56
CA ALA A 69 -6.33 -8.26 -3.52
C ALA A 69 -6.09 -9.62 -4.22
N GLN A 70 -5.25 -9.67 -5.25
CA GLN A 70 -4.93 -10.90 -5.97
C GLN A 70 -3.82 -11.71 -5.28
N THR A 71 -2.82 -11.04 -4.72
CA THR A 71 -1.63 -11.69 -4.16
C THR A 71 -1.81 -12.10 -2.69
N TYR A 72 -2.48 -11.29 -1.88
CA TYR A 72 -2.54 -11.48 -0.43
C TYR A 72 -3.94 -11.90 0.05
N ARG A 73 -4.45 -12.99 -0.51
CA ARG A 73 -5.72 -13.61 -0.06
C ARG A 73 -5.45 -14.49 1.17
N LEU A 74 -5.71 -13.94 2.34
CA LEU A 74 -5.63 -14.69 3.60
C LEU A 74 -6.85 -15.60 3.75
N ASP A 75 -6.70 -16.67 4.54
CA ASP A 75 -7.75 -17.67 4.77
C ASP A 75 -9.02 -17.02 5.36
N MET A 76 -10.20 -17.48 4.92
CA MET A 76 -11.50 -16.96 5.35
C MET A 76 -11.72 -17.10 6.87
N PHE A 77 -11.02 -18.06 7.50
CA PHE A 77 -11.07 -18.31 8.95
C PHE A 77 -9.98 -17.57 9.74
N SER A 78 -9.10 -16.83 9.07
CA SER A 78 -8.05 -16.03 9.70
C SER A 78 -8.53 -14.59 9.90
N GLU A 79 -8.37 -14.05 11.11
CA GLU A 79 -8.63 -12.63 11.43
C GLU A 79 -7.66 -11.65 10.75
N GLY A 80 -6.64 -12.16 10.05
CA GLY A 80 -5.69 -11.36 9.29
C GLY A 80 -6.24 -10.83 7.97
N PHE A 81 -5.83 -9.62 7.60
CA PHE A 81 -6.15 -8.96 6.33
C PHE A 81 -4.98 -8.11 5.83
N VAL A 82 -4.96 -7.87 4.53
CA VAL A 82 -4.13 -6.85 3.90
C VAL A 82 -5.04 -5.95 3.07
N GLU A 83 -5.23 -4.71 3.52
CA GLU A 83 -6.17 -3.79 2.90
C GLU A 83 -5.48 -2.46 2.54
N VAL A 84 -5.88 -1.88 1.41
CA VAL A 84 -5.34 -0.60 0.95
C VAL A 84 -6.33 0.51 1.30
N LEU A 85 -5.90 1.46 2.11
CA LEU A 85 -6.63 2.69 2.38
C LEU A 85 -6.09 3.75 1.41
N ALA A 86 -6.88 4.00 0.37
CA ALA A 86 -6.55 4.99 -0.63
C ALA A 86 -7.15 6.33 -0.24
N ALA A 87 -6.26 7.30 -0.10
CA ALA A 87 -6.60 8.68 0.06
C ALA A 87 -6.91 9.33 -1.29
N GLU A 88 -8.13 9.20 -1.80
CA GLU A 88 -8.54 9.89 -3.04
C GLU A 88 -8.52 11.42 -2.87
N GLN A 89 -7.63 12.09 -3.60
CA GLN A 89 -7.73 13.53 -3.81
C GLN A 89 -8.85 13.80 -4.81
N THR A 90 -9.96 14.36 -4.34
CA THR A 90 -10.96 14.97 -5.23
C THR A 90 -10.42 16.32 -5.73
N PRO A 91 -10.84 16.78 -6.93
CA PRO A 91 -10.44 18.10 -7.45
C PRO A 91 -10.69 19.24 -6.46
N ASP A 92 -11.71 19.10 -5.60
CA ASP A 92 -12.12 20.09 -4.61
C ASP A 92 -11.33 20.05 -3.29
N ASN A 93 -10.49 19.02 -3.08
CA ASN A 93 -9.73 18.87 -1.84
C ASN A 93 -8.34 18.28 -2.12
N SER A 94 -7.43 19.11 -2.64
CA SER A 94 -6.04 18.71 -2.93
C SER A 94 -5.17 18.57 -1.68
N ASP A 95 -5.61 19.12 -0.54
CA ASP A 95 -4.75 19.38 0.62
C ASP A 95 -4.92 18.39 1.77
N TRP A 96 -5.82 17.42 1.63
CA TRP A 96 -6.16 16.53 2.73
C TRP A 96 -5.06 15.54 3.13
N PHE A 97 -4.14 15.23 2.22
CA PHE A 97 -3.05 14.31 2.48
C PHE A 97 -1.76 14.85 1.82
N GLN A 98 -0.99 15.60 2.59
CA GLN A 98 0.25 16.27 2.17
C GLN A 98 1.50 15.54 2.65
N GLY A 99 1.38 14.77 3.73
CA GLY A 99 2.49 14.04 4.35
C GLY A 99 2.06 12.76 5.03
N THR A 100 3.04 12.06 5.62
CA THR A 100 2.80 10.82 6.38
C THR A 100 2.09 11.04 7.70
N ALA A 101 2.07 12.28 8.22
CA ALA A 101 1.36 12.63 9.44
C ALA A 101 -0.13 12.92 9.22
N ASP A 102 -0.52 13.21 7.97
CA ASP A 102 -1.93 13.42 7.57
C ASP A 102 -2.65 12.10 7.24
N ALA A 103 -1.90 11.00 7.26
CA ALA A 103 -2.30 9.67 6.80
C ALA A 103 -3.01 8.85 7.90
#